data_AF-A0A9E3K739-F1
#
_entry.id   AF-A0A9E3K739-F1
#
_cell.length_a   1.000
_cell.length_b   1.000
_cell.length_c   1.000
_cell.angle_alpha   90.00
_cell.angle_beta   90.00
_cell.angle_gamma   90.00
#
_symmetry.space_group_name_H-M   'P 1'
#
loop_
_entity.id
_entity.type
_entity.pdbx_description
1 polymer ?
#
loop_
_entity_poly.entity_id
_entity_poly.type
_entity_poly.pdbx_seq_one_letter_code
_entity_poly.pdbx_strand_id
1 'polypeptide(L)' 'MSEPKLKSVLCSSPAGLHRMAYKEWGDPDNPKVLVCVHGVTRVADDF' A
#
# COMPACT_ATOMS: atom_id res chain seq x y z
N MET A 1 10.54 -5.34 14.28
CA MET A 1 9.32 -5.22 13.47
C MET A 1 9.34 -6.32 12.43
N SER A 2 8.20 -6.87 12.02
CA SER A 2 8.16 -7.82 10.91
C SER A 2 8.54 -7.13 9.60
N GLU A 3 9.19 -7.88 8.71
CA GLU A 3 9.53 -7.39 7.38
C GLU A 3 8.25 -7.20 6.54
N PRO A 4 8.05 -6.04 5.87
CA PRO A 4 6.90 -5.85 5.00
C PRO A 4 6.96 -6.75 3.78
N LYS A 5 5.80 -7.23 3.34
CA LYS A 5 5.64 -7.76 1.98
C LYS A 5 5.45 -6.59 1.03
N LEU A 6 6.33 -6.48 0.02
CA LEU A 6 6.18 -5.54 -1.08
C LEU A 6 5.23 -6.13 -2.12
N LYS A 7 4.15 -5.41 -2.41
CA LYS A 7 3.13 -5.83 -3.37
C LYS A 7 2.71 -4.67 -4.26
N SER A 8 1.90 -4.99 -5.27
CA SER A 8 1.29 -3.97 -6.11
C SER A 8 -0.10 -4.37 -6.56
N VAL A 9 -0.92 -3.35 -6.85
CA VAL A 9 -2.26 -3.48 -7.39
C VAL A 9 -2.39 -2.62 -8.64
N LEU A 10 -3.25 -3.04 -9.58
CA LEU A 10 -3.58 -2.23 -10.74
C LEU A 10 -4.68 -1.24 -10.36
N CYS A 11 -4.39 0.05 -10.50
CA CYS A 11 -5.31 1.14 -10.20
C CYS A 11 -5.77 1.83 -11.49
N SER A 12 -7.01 2.29 -11.49
CA SER A 12 -7.57 3.13 -12.54
C SER A 12 -7.54 4.59 -12.11
N SER A 13 -7.12 5.47 -13.01
CA SER A 13 -7.26 6.93 -12.89
C SER A 13 -7.73 7.52 -14.23
N PRO A 14 -8.06 8.82 -14.28
CA PRO A 14 -8.35 9.50 -15.54
C PRO A 14 -7.23 9.41 -16.59
N ALA A 15 -5.98 9.13 -16.18
CA ALA A 15 -4.85 8.93 -17.07
C ALA A 15 -4.70 7.48 -17.56
N GLY A 16 -5.58 6.56 -17.14
CA GLY A 16 -5.56 5.14 -17.51
C GLY A 16 -5.17 4.21 -16.34
N LEU A 17 -4.69 3.03 -16.70
CA LEU A 17 -4.29 2.01 -15.73
C LEU A 17 -2.83 2.19 -15.33
N HIS A 18 -2.55 2.14 -14.04
CA HIS A 18 -1.19 2.23 -13.50
C HIS A 18 -1.02 1.30 -12.31
N ARG A 19 0.23 0.88 -12.06
CA ARG A 19 0.57 -0.01 -10.96
C ARG A 19 0.88 0.82 -9.72
N MET A 20 0.12 0.63 -8.65
CA MET A 20 0.39 1.23 -7.35
C MET A 20 1.10 0.21 -6.46
N ALA A 21 2.25 0.58 -5.91
CA ALA A 21 2.98 -0.23 -4.95
C ALA A 21 2.46 0.02 -3.52
N TYR A 22 2.50 -1.01 -2.68
CA TYR A 22 2.18 -0.92 -1.26
C TYR A 22 3.02 -1.89 -0.42
N LYS A 23 3.14 -1.58 0.87
CA LYS A 23 3.73 -2.44 1.89
C LYS A 23 2.62 -3.04 2.75
N GLU A 24 2.72 -4.33 3.04
CA GLU A 24 1.77 -5.06 3.89
C GLU A 24 2.50 -5.69 5.07
N TRP A 25 1.93 -5.52 6.26
CA TRP A 25 2.39 -6.14 7.50
C TRP A 25 1.24 -6.86 8.20
N GLY A 26 1.59 -7.78 9.09
CA GLY A 26 0.63 -8.48 9.94
C GLY A 26 -0.02 -9.67 9.26
N ASP A 27 -1.15 -10.08 9.82
CA ASP A 27 -1.92 -11.23 9.37
C ASP A 27 -2.83 -10.85 8.18
N PRO A 28 -2.66 -11.48 6.99
CA PRO A 28 -3.52 -11.23 5.83
C PRO A 28 -5.02 -11.50 6.07
N ASP A 29 -5.36 -12.34 7.05
CA ASP A 29 -6.75 -12.70 7.36
C ASP A 29 -7.35 -11.85 8.50
N ASN A 30 -6.65 -10.81 8.96
CA ASN A 30 -7.13 -9.93 10.03
C ASN A 30 -8.36 -9.11 9.58
N PRO A 31 -9.53 -9.23 10.25
CA PRO A 31 -10.74 -8.50 9.87
C PRO A 31 -10.69 -7.00 10.17
N LYS A 32 -9.70 -6.52 10.95
CA LYS A 32 -9.52 -5.11 11.31
C LYS A 32 -8.31 -4.53 10.58
N VAL A 33 -8.53 -4.15 9.32
CA VAL A 33 -7.47 -3.60 8.45
C VAL A 33 -7.30 -2.10 8.66
N LEU A 34 -6.04 -1.65 8.80
CA LEU A 34 -5.66 -0.23 8.76
C LEU A 34 -4.99 0.05 7.41
N VAL A 35 -5.43 1.10 6.73
CA VAL A 35 -4.81 1.60 5.50
C VAL A 35 -4.14 2.94 5.80
N CYS A 36 -2.83 3.01 5.59
CA CYS A 36 -2.05 4.24 5.71
C CYS A 36 -1.83 4.85 4.33
N VAL A 37 -1.97 6.17 4.22
CA VAL A 37 -1.77 6.92 2.97
C VAL A 37 -0.78 8.04 3.24
N HIS A 38 0.25 8.14 2.41
CA HIS A 38 1.32 9.13 2.55
C HIS A 38 0.95 10.47 1.91
N GLY A 39 1.75 11.50 2.19
CA GLY A 39 1.63 12.81 1.57
C GLY A 39 2.06 12.85 0.09
N VAL A 40 1.73 13.93 -0.62
CA VAL A 40 1.94 14.10 -2.08
C VAL A 40 3.38 13.80 -2.55
N THR A 41 4.38 14.16 -1.75
CA THR A 41 5.81 13.99 -2.09
C THR A 41 6.50 12.94 -1.22
N ARG A 42 5.72 12.04 -0.62
CA ARG A 42 6.19 11.00 0.30
C ARG A 42 5.93 9.62 -0.29
N VAL A 43 6.34 8.58 0.43
CA VAL A 43 6.19 7.17 0.06
C VAL A 43 5.72 6.34 1.25
N ALA A 44 5.47 5.05 1.03
CA ALA A 44 4.96 4.14 2.05
C ALA A 44 5.84 4.03 3.31
N ASP A 45 7.13 4.39 3.25
CA ASP A 45 8.09 4.35 4.37
C ASP A 45 7.80 5.37 5.48
N ASP A 46 6.81 6.25 5.31
CA ASP A 46 6.29 7.09 6.39
C ASP A 46 5.54 6.29 7.47
N PHE A 47 5.13 5.06 7.15
CA PHE A 47 4.38 4.14 8.00
C PHE A 47 5.00 2.74 7.99
#